data_AF-A0A9Q8L5Y9-F1
#
_entry.id   AF-A0A9Q8L5Y9-F1
#
_cell.length_a   1.000
_cell.length_b   1.000
_cell.length_c   1.000
_cell.angle_alpha   90.00
_cell.angle_beta   90.00
_cell.angle_gamma   90.00
#
_symmetry.space_group_name_H-M   'P 1'
#
loop_
_entity.id
_entity.type
_entity.pdbx_description
1 polymer ?
#
loop_
_entity_poly.entity_id
_entity_poly.type
_entity_poly.pdbx_seq_one_letter_code
_entity_poly.pdbx_strand_id
1 'polypeptide(L)'
;MVSSMSTFLAIGIPAVTASLTKSELYCKPRPGDAAWPDADTWNSLTQSVNGNLIAPTPVGAVCHTGWPQSDVVLPRVWKTLNQTEKEVVTTDLRDVRVRALRDLSPDTGAYMSESDPTEPEWQKTKFGEHYNELLRIKQRWDPNGVFWCKQCVGSELWEAKGDFGIENGVGQSKVQLCRVEKIPHRYLA
;
A
#
# COMPACT_ATOMS: atom_id res chain seq x y z
N MET A 1 70.91 34.61 31.01
CA MET A 1 69.66 33.98 31.51
C MET A 1 68.53 34.48 30.61
N VAL A 2 67.98 33.59 29.79
CA VAL A 2 67.04 33.92 28.69
C VAL A 2 65.62 33.71 29.22
N SER A 3 64.75 34.73 29.16
CA SER A 3 63.34 34.63 29.57
C SER A 3 62.47 34.32 28.35
N SER A 4 61.85 33.15 28.35
CA SER A 4 61.02 32.62 27.27
C SER A 4 59.57 33.12 27.39
N MET A 5 59.06 33.82 26.37
CA MET A 5 57.63 34.13 26.22
C MET A 5 56.95 32.96 25.52
N SER A 6 55.97 32.34 26.18
CA SER A 6 55.14 31.27 25.61
C SER A 6 53.90 31.85 24.93
N THR A 7 53.82 31.69 23.61
CA THR A 7 52.64 31.98 22.79
C THR A 7 51.71 30.76 22.83
N PHE A 8 50.49 30.93 23.35
CA PHE A 8 49.45 29.90 23.29
C PHE A 8 48.65 30.02 21.99
N LEU A 9 48.70 28.99 21.15
CA LEU A 9 47.83 28.84 19.97
C LEU A 9 46.47 28.31 20.44
N ALA A 10 45.41 29.11 20.33
CA ALA A 10 44.05 28.64 20.57
C ALA A 10 43.58 27.81 19.37
N ILE A 11 43.47 26.49 19.55
CA ILE A 11 42.86 25.58 18.58
C ILE A 11 41.35 25.68 18.75
N GLY A 12 40.69 26.43 17.86
CA GLY A 12 39.23 26.47 17.78
C GLY A 12 38.70 25.12 17.26
N ILE A 13 37.90 24.43 18.07
CA ILE A 13 37.17 23.23 17.64
C ILE A 13 36.02 23.70 16.75
N PRO A 14 35.91 23.25 15.49
CA PRO A 14 34.74 23.57 14.67
C PRO A 14 33.53 22.85 15.27
N ALA A 15 32.51 23.62 15.64
CA ALA A 15 31.21 23.08 16.01
C ALA A 15 30.60 22.39 14.78
N VAL A 16 30.64 21.06 14.74
CA VAL A 16 29.92 20.27 13.74
C VAL A 16 28.44 20.30 14.15
N THR A 17 27.67 21.18 13.51
CA THR A 17 26.20 21.11 13.58
C THR A 17 25.75 19.90 12.76
N ALA A 18 25.53 18.77 13.44
CA ALA A 18 24.84 17.65 12.82
C ALA A 18 23.39 18.05 12.55
N SER A 19 23.10 18.43 11.30
CA SER A 19 21.74 18.61 10.84
C SER A 19 21.07 17.24 10.78
N LEU A 20 20.13 16.99 11.69
CA LEU A 20 19.25 15.82 11.64
C LEU A 20 18.40 15.94 10.37
N THR A 21 18.80 15.25 9.31
CA THR A 21 17.94 15.08 8.14
C THR A 21 16.71 14.28 8.60
N LYS A 22 15.54 14.89 8.45
CA LYS A 22 14.25 14.21 8.62
C LYS A 22 14.35 12.89 7.87
N SER A 23 14.23 11.76 8.58
CA SER A 23 14.22 10.41 7.99
C SER A 23 13.35 10.46 6.73
N GLU A 24 13.96 10.42 5.54
CA GLU A 24 13.18 10.47 4.32
C GLU A 24 12.24 9.27 4.32
N LEU A 25 10.95 9.55 4.16
CA LEU A 25 9.91 8.55 4.07
C LEU A 25 10.29 7.52 2.99
N TYR A 26 10.51 6.26 3.35
CA TYR A 26 10.98 5.25 2.40
C TYR A 26 9.96 5.06 1.26
N CYS A 27 10.38 5.32 0.02
CA CYS A 27 9.59 5.04 -1.17
C CYS A 27 10.20 3.88 -1.97
N LYS A 28 9.35 3.00 -2.50
CA LYS A 28 9.77 1.89 -3.35
C LYS A 28 10.37 2.43 -4.65
N PRO A 29 11.55 1.93 -5.07
CA PRO A 29 12.16 2.32 -6.33
C PRO A 29 11.31 1.82 -7.52
N ARG A 30 11.37 2.55 -8.63
CA ARG A 30 10.72 2.23 -9.90
C ARG A 30 11.75 1.99 -10.99
N PRO A 31 11.39 1.33 -12.12
CA PRO A 31 12.30 1.21 -13.25
C PRO A 31 12.87 2.58 -13.65
N GLY A 32 14.20 2.70 -13.63
CA GLY A 32 14.93 3.94 -13.91
C GLY A 32 15.37 4.76 -12.69
N ASP A 33 14.86 4.47 -11.49
CA ASP A 33 15.37 5.07 -10.25
C ASP A 33 16.74 4.48 -9.89
N ALA A 34 17.62 5.26 -9.25
CA ALA A 34 18.97 4.81 -8.89
C ALA A 34 18.99 3.59 -7.95
N ALA A 35 17.94 3.41 -7.14
CA ALA A 35 17.77 2.28 -6.24
C ALA A 35 17.02 1.09 -6.88
N TRP A 36 16.74 1.13 -8.19
CA TRP A 36 16.12 0.01 -8.91
C TRP A 36 17.13 -1.14 -9.09
N PRO A 37 16.75 -2.40 -8.83
CA PRO A 37 17.66 -3.53 -9.00
C PRO A 37 18.15 -3.68 -10.45
N ASP A 38 19.44 -3.98 -10.59
CA ASP A 38 20.05 -4.30 -11.88
C ASP A 38 19.69 -5.71 -12.37
N ALA A 39 20.06 -6.01 -13.62
CA ALA A 39 19.74 -7.27 -14.29
C ALA A 39 20.31 -8.49 -13.54
N ASP A 40 21.50 -8.37 -12.95
CA ASP A 40 22.15 -9.47 -12.23
C ASP A 40 21.42 -9.79 -10.93
N THR A 41 20.92 -8.77 -10.24
CA THR A 41 20.04 -8.92 -9.07
C THR A 41 18.73 -9.65 -9.45
N TRP A 42 18.12 -9.27 -10.57
CA TRP A 42 16.91 -9.96 -11.09
C TRP A 42 17.18 -11.42 -11.49
N ASN A 43 18.33 -11.70 -12.11
CA ASN A 43 18.73 -13.05 -12.48
C ASN A 43 18.94 -13.93 -11.22
N SER A 44 19.57 -13.37 -10.19
CA SER A 44 19.78 -14.05 -8.91
C SER A 44 18.46 -14.39 -8.20
N LEU A 45 17.48 -13.48 -8.22
CA LEU A 45 16.14 -13.75 -7.71
C LEU A 45 15.45 -14.87 -8.50
N THR A 46 15.54 -14.83 -9.82
CA THR A 46 14.93 -15.84 -10.69
C THR A 46 15.48 -17.24 -10.42
N GLN A 47 16.80 -17.35 -10.21
CA GLN A 47 17.46 -18.60 -9.82
C GLN A 47 17.07 -19.05 -8.42
N SER A 48 16.96 -18.13 -7.46
CA SER A 48 16.64 -18.47 -6.06
C SER A 48 15.22 -19.01 -5.90
N VAL A 49 14.27 -18.56 -6.73
CA VAL A 49 12.91 -19.12 -6.79
C VAL A 49 12.81 -20.32 -7.75
N ASN A 50 13.92 -20.76 -8.35
CA ASN A 50 14.00 -21.85 -9.32
C ASN A 50 12.95 -21.71 -10.45
N GLY A 51 12.72 -20.48 -10.91
CA GLY A 51 11.69 -20.19 -11.93
C GLY A 51 10.23 -20.33 -11.47
N ASN A 52 9.95 -20.62 -10.20
CA ASN A 52 8.60 -20.92 -9.69
C ASN A 52 7.84 -19.68 -9.20
N LEU A 53 7.76 -18.63 -10.01
CA LEU A 53 6.76 -17.59 -9.78
C LEU A 53 5.38 -18.16 -10.10
N ILE A 54 4.66 -18.59 -9.07
CA ILE A 54 3.33 -19.18 -9.16
C ILE A 54 2.24 -18.12 -8.98
N ALA A 55 1.18 -18.24 -9.76
CA ALA A 55 -0.07 -17.52 -9.52
C ALA A 55 -0.78 -18.15 -8.31
N PRO A 56 -0.98 -17.42 -7.20
CA PRO A 56 -1.59 -18.00 -6.00
C PRO A 56 -3.09 -18.25 -6.20
N THR A 57 -3.60 -19.27 -5.52
CA THR A 57 -5.04 -19.47 -5.30
C THR A 57 -5.65 -18.19 -4.69
N PRO A 58 -6.81 -17.69 -5.16
CA PRO A 58 -7.36 -16.42 -4.71
C PRO A 58 -7.50 -16.35 -3.19
N VAL A 59 -6.99 -15.26 -2.61
CA VAL A 59 -6.82 -15.07 -1.15
C VAL A 59 -8.15 -15.11 -0.38
N GLY A 60 -9.28 -14.87 -1.05
CA GLY A 60 -10.61 -14.87 -0.44
C GLY A 60 -11.23 -16.26 -0.21
N ALA A 61 -10.63 -17.34 -0.71
CA ALA A 61 -11.21 -18.69 -0.64
C ALA A 61 -11.38 -19.24 0.79
N VAL A 62 -10.65 -18.68 1.76
CA VAL A 62 -10.68 -19.10 3.18
C VAL A 62 -11.48 -18.16 4.07
N CYS A 63 -11.98 -17.03 3.54
CA CYS A 63 -12.48 -15.92 4.36
C CYS A 63 -13.98 -16.01 4.73
N HIS A 64 -14.67 -17.12 4.46
CA HIS A 64 -16.12 -17.19 4.66
C HIS A 64 -16.59 -18.56 5.18
N THR A 65 -17.09 -18.61 6.42
CA THR A 65 -17.93 -19.72 6.90
C THR A 65 -19.36 -19.50 6.38
N GLY A 66 -19.86 -20.38 5.49
CA GLY A 66 -21.24 -20.31 4.95
C GLY A 66 -21.40 -20.20 3.43
N TRP A 67 -20.38 -20.48 2.62
CA TRP A 67 -20.51 -20.53 1.16
C TRP A 67 -21.29 -21.76 0.65
N PRO A 68 -22.08 -21.65 -0.44
CA PRO A 68 -22.36 -20.46 -1.25
C PRO A 68 -23.81 -19.95 -1.08
N GLN A 69 -23.98 -18.69 -0.72
CA GLN A 69 -25.16 -17.91 -1.08
C GLN A 69 -24.66 -16.58 -1.65
N SER A 70 -24.68 -16.47 -2.97
CA SER A 70 -24.34 -15.23 -3.67
C SER A 70 -25.56 -14.30 -3.64
N ASP A 71 -25.49 -13.20 -2.89
CA ASP A 71 -26.65 -12.34 -2.65
C ASP A 71 -26.70 -11.06 -3.51
N VAL A 72 -25.96 -11.00 -4.63
CA VAL A 72 -26.04 -10.04 -5.78
C VAL A 72 -24.65 -9.46 -6.13
N VAL A 73 -24.30 -9.48 -7.42
CA VAL A 73 -23.15 -8.77 -7.99
C VAL A 73 -23.65 -7.58 -8.80
N LEU A 74 -23.15 -6.37 -8.50
CA LEU A 74 -23.49 -5.15 -9.23
C LEU A 74 -22.32 -4.73 -10.13
N PRO A 75 -22.38 -5.01 -11.45
CA PRO A 75 -21.35 -4.54 -12.37
C PRO A 75 -21.46 -3.03 -12.57
N ARG A 76 -20.33 -2.41 -12.93
CA ARG A 76 -20.28 -1.03 -13.43
C ARG A 76 -19.92 -1.03 -14.91
N VAL A 77 -20.58 -0.17 -15.67
CA VAL A 77 -20.34 0.01 -17.11
C VAL A 77 -20.11 1.49 -17.36
N TRP A 78 -19.11 1.81 -18.17
CA TRP A 78 -18.83 3.17 -18.62
C TRP A 78 -19.24 3.28 -20.08
N LYS A 79 -19.98 4.33 -20.42
CA LYS A 79 -20.40 4.62 -21.80
C LYS A 79 -19.28 5.26 -22.61
N THR A 80 -18.45 6.07 -21.98
CA THR A 80 -17.28 6.69 -22.61
C THR A 80 -16.00 6.56 -21.76
N LEU A 81 -14.85 6.59 -22.43
CA LEU A 81 -13.52 6.46 -21.81
C LEU A 81 -13.00 7.83 -21.35
N ASN A 82 -13.78 8.58 -20.58
CA ASN A 82 -13.38 9.86 -20.03
C ASN A 82 -13.34 9.85 -18.49
N GLN A 83 -12.51 10.72 -17.92
CA GLN A 83 -12.24 10.74 -16.47
C GLN A 83 -13.46 11.18 -15.66
N THR A 84 -14.22 12.17 -16.13
CA THR A 84 -15.42 12.67 -15.46
C THR A 84 -16.50 11.58 -15.34
N GLU A 85 -16.73 10.81 -16.40
CA GLU A 85 -17.70 9.72 -16.39
C GLU A 85 -17.25 8.58 -15.47
N LYS A 86 -15.96 8.24 -15.51
CA LYS A 86 -15.36 7.31 -14.55
C LYS A 86 -15.60 7.75 -13.11
N GLU A 87 -15.45 9.04 -12.81
CA GLU A 87 -15.70 9.60 -11.47
C GLU A 87 -17.16 9.50 -11.06
N VAL A 88 -18.09 9.87 -11.94
CA VAL A 88 -19.53 9.80 -11.69
C VAL A 88 -19.97 8.35 -11.43
N VAL A 89 -19.61 7.41 -12.31
CA VAL A 89 -20.02 6.01 -12.17
C VAL A 89 -19.38 5.36 -10.94
N THR A 90 -18.13 5.67 -10.63
CA THR A 90 -17.45 5.14 -9.44
C THR A 90 -18.12 5.67 -8.17
N THR A 91 -18.48 6.96 -8.14
CA THR A 91 -19.15 7.58 -7.00
C THR A 91 -20.57 7.01 -6.81
N ASP A 92 -21.35 6.85 -7.88
CA ASP A 92 -22.68 6.22 -7.84
C ASP A 92 -22.60 4.79 -7.30
N LEU A 93 -21.65 4.00 -7.79
CA LEU A 93 -21.42 2.64 -7.30
C LEU A 93 -21.11 2.64 -5.79
N ARG A 94 -20.12 3.43 -5.36
CA ARG A 94 -19.64 3.45 -3.97
C ARG A 94 -20.69 3.96 -2.99
N ASP A 95 -21.27 5.10 -3.30
CA ASP A 95 -22.04 5.89 -2.34
C ASP A 95 -23.54 5.60 -2.38
N VAL A 96 -24.04 5.02 -3.47
CA VAL A 96 -25.46 4.66 -3.61
C VAL A 96 -25.64 3.15 -3.60
N ARG A 97 -25.06 2.45 -4.58
CA ARG A 97 -25.36 1.03 -4.81
C ARG A 97 -24.74 0.11 -3.76
N VAL A 98 -23.43 0.23 -3.55
CA VAL A 98 -22.71 -0.57 -2.55
C VAL A 98 -23.17 -0.19 -1.14
N ARG A 99 -23.47 1.08 -0.88
CA ARG A 99 -24.10 1.50 0.39
C ARG A 99 -25.43 0.80 0.62
N ALA A 100 -26.32 0.74 -0.38
CA ALA A 100 -27.58 0.03 -0.25
C ALA A 100 -27.39 -1.48 0.03
N LEU A 101 -26.37 -2.11 -0.55
CA LEU A 101 -26.02 -3.50 -0.22
C LEU A 101 -25.52 -3.65 1.23
N ARG A 102 -24.70 -2.71 1.73
CA ARG A 102 -24.27 -2.69 3.13
C ARG A 102 -25.46 -2.51 4.08
N ASP A 103 -26.40 -1.64 3.73
CA ASP A 103 -27.61 -1.41 4.55
C ASP A 103 -28.54 -2.64 4.55
N LEU A 104 -28.63 -3.34 3.42
CA LEU A 104 -29.41 -4.58 3.28
C LEU A 104 -28.81 -5.74 4.10
N SER A 105 -27.47 -5.85 4.14
CA SER A 105 -26.77 -6.96 4.76
C SER A 105 -25.50 -6.48 5.49
N PRO A 106 -25.65 -5.85 6.68
CA PRO A 106 -24.55 -5.15 7.36
C PRO A 106 -23.47 -6.08 7.93
N ASP A 107 -23.79 -7.35 8.10
CA ASP A 107 -22.91 -8.37 8.69
C ASP A 107 -22.18 -9.23 7.65
N THR A 108 -22.32 -8.90 6.36
CA THR A 108 -21.60 -9.59 5.27
C THR A 108 -20.46 -8.74 4.72
N GLY A 109 -19.98 -9.07 3.53
CA GLY A 109 -18.81 -8.44 2.92
C GLY A 109 -18.85 -8.48 1.40
N ALA A 110 -17.71 -8.24 0.77
CA ALA A 110 -17.55 -8.30 -0.68
C ALA A 110 -16.44 -9.25 -1.07
N TYR A 111 -16.65 -9.95 -2.18
CA TYR A 111 -15.63 -10.78 -2.80
C TYR A 111 -14.48 -9.90 -3.31
N MET A 112 -13.28 -10.07 -2.74
CA MET A 112 -12.15 -9.16 -2.97
C MET A 112 -11.79 -8.96 -4.45
N SER A 113 -11.94 -10.00 -5.28
CA SER A 113 -11.57 -9.96 -6.70
C SER A 113 -12.56 -9.16 -7.55
N GLU A 114 -13.79 -8.94 -7.06
CA GLU A 114 -14.88 -8.26 -7.76
C GLU A 114 -15.49 -7.18 -6.86
N SER A 115 -14.64 -6.46 -6.13
CA SER A 115 -15.06 -5.44 -5.15
C SER A 115 -14.67 -4.03 -5.59
N ASP A 116 -15.36 -3.03 -5.05
CA ASP A 116 -15.08 -1.63 -5.32
C ASP A 116 -13.66 -1.24 -4.83
N PRO A 117 -12.74 -0.83 -5.73
CA PRO A 117 -11.39 -0.43 -5.36
C PRO A 117 -11.33 0.84 -4.50
N THR A 118 -12.46 1.54 -4.35
CA THR A 118 -12.64 2.76 -3.56
C THR A 118 -13.42 2.55 -2.27
N GLU A 119 -13.76 1.30 -1.92
CA GLU A 119 -14.46 0.96 -0.68
C GLU A 119 -13.73 1.52 0.55
N PRO A 120 -14.35 2.45 1.31
CA PRO A 120 -13.72 3.07 2.47
C PRO A 120 -13.46 2.07 3.61
N GLU A 121 -14.34 1.08 3.80
CA GLU A 121 -14.26 0.10 4.90
C GLU A 121 -13.69 -1.26 4.44
N TRP A 122 -12.83 -1.25 3.42
CA TRP A 122 -12.40 -2.45 2.70
C TRP A 122 -11.79 -3.55 3.59
N GLN A 123 -11.18 -3.20 4.72
CA GLN A 123 -10.62 -4.18 5.67
C GLN A 123 -11.72 -5.06 6.24
N LYS A 124 -12.78 -4.44 6.77
CA LYS A 124 -13.97 -5.14 7.23
C LYS A 124 -14.69 -5.82 6.07
N THR A 125 -14.93 -5.09 4.97
CA THR A 125 -15.70 -5.60 3.84
C THR A 125 -15.07 -6.84 3.19
N LYS A 126 -13.74 -6.91 3.07
CA LYS A 126 -13.05 -8.00 2.36
C LYS A 126 -12.51 -9.09 3.27
N PHE A 127 -12.16 -8.76 4.52
CA PHE A 127 -11.45 -9.67 5.43
C PHE A 127 -12.16 -9.86 6.77
N GLY A 128 -13.15 -9.03 7.10
CA GLY A 128 -13.92 -9.14 8.34
C GLY A 128 -13.04 -9.15 9.59
N GLU A 129 -13.41 -9.98 10.55
CA GLU A 129 -12.71 -10.17 11.82
C GLU A 129 -11.29 -10.76 11.66
N HIS A 130 -10.98 -11.38 10.51
CA HIS A 130 -9.69 -12.01 10.27
C HIS A 130 -8.59 -11.02 9.89
N TYR A 131 -8.91 -9.74 9.65
CA TYR A 131 -7.96 -8.75 9.16
C TYR A 131 -6.71 -8.63 10.04
N ASN A 132 -6.89 -8.57 11.37
CA ASN A 132 -5.79 -8.38 12.30
C ASN A 132 -4.84 -9.59 12.34
N GLU A 133 -5.35 -10.81 12.27
CA GLU A 133 -4.51 -12.02 12.20
C GLU A 133 -3.79 -12.13 10.86
N LEU A 134 -4.47 -11.82 9.76
CA LEU A 134 -3.85 -11.78 8.44
C LEU A 134 -2.73 -10.72 8.39
N LEU A 135 -2.94 -9.55 9.00
CA LEU A 135 -1.93 -8.50 9.09
C LEU A 135 -0.71 -8.97 9.89
N ARG A 136 -0.93 -9.67 11.01
CA ARG A 136 0.14 -10.26 11.81
C ARG A 136 0.97 -11.27 11.00
N ILE A 137 0.31 -12.15 10.25
CA ILE A 137 0.95 -13.12 9.36
C ILE A 137 1.72 -12.40 8.24
N LYS A 138 1.11 -11.40 7.60
CA LYS A 138 1.72 -10.59 6.55
C LYS A 138 2.99 -9.91 7.05
N GLN A 139 2.97 -9.31 8.24
CA GLN A 139 4.15 -8.66 8.83
C GLN A 139 5.25 -9.67 9.21
N ARG A 140 4.91 -10.91 9.54
CA ARG A 140 5.90 -11.98 9.78
C ARG A 140 6.62 -12.40 8.50
N TRP A 141 5.88 -12.58 7.40
CA TRP A 141 6.43 -13.12 6.15
C TRP A 141 6.92 -12.04 5.17
N ASP A 142 6.37 -10.83 5.25
CA ASP A 142 6.74 -9.70 4.42
C ASP A 142 6.87 -8.41 5.26
N PRO A 143 7.83 -8.37 6.21
CA PRO A 143 8.02 -7.24 7.12
C PRO A 143 8.38 -5.92 6.42
N ASN A 144 8.96 -6.03 5.22
CA ASN A 144 9.35 -4.91 4.39
C ASN A 144 8.27 -4.53 3.36
N GLY A 145 7.12 -5.21 3.38
CA GLY A 145 5.99 -4.95 2.50
C GLY A 145 6.35 -5.01 1.02
N VAL A 146 7.26 -5.90 0.62
CA VAL A 146 7.70 -6.13 -0.76
C VAL A 146 6.48 -6.35 -1.66
N PHE A 147 5.57 -7.23 -1.24
CA PHE A 147 4.35 -7.54 -1.97
C PHE A 147 3.22 -6.60 -1.57
N TRP A 148 3.06 -5.52 -2.35
CA TRP A 148 2.00 -4.55 -2.16
C TRP A 148 0.95 -4.65 -3.27
N CYS A 149 -0.32 -4.53 -2.90
CA CYS A 149 -1.44 -4.36 -3.82
C CYS A 149 -2.52 -3.51 -3.16
N LYS A 150 -3.33 -2.81 -3.97
CA LYS A 150 -4.41 -1.94 -3.49
C LYS A 150 -5.44 -2.74 -2.69
N GLN A 151 -5.75 -2.29 -1.47
CA GLN A 151 -6.70 -2.95 -0.56
C GLN A 151 -6.36 -4.42 -0.25
N CYS A 152 -5.08 -4.78 -0.33
CA CYS A 152 -4.56 -6.00 0.25
C CYS A 152 -4.22 -5.79 1.72
N VAL A 153 -4.12 -6.87 2.48
CA VAL A 153 -3.71 -6.85 3.89
C VAL A 153 -2.39 -6.09 4.06
N GLY A 154 -2.40 -5.06 4.90
CA GLY A 154 -1.24 -4.19 5.17
C GLY A 154 -0.92 -3.16 4.08
N SER A 155 -1.79 -3.00 3.07
CA SER A 155 -1.60 -2.02 2.01
C SER A 155 -1.62 -0.57 2.50
N GLU A 156 -2.33 -0.30 3.59
CA GLU A 156 -2.43 0.98 4.31
C GLU A 156 -1.13 1.43 4.98
N LEU A 157 -0.14 0.53 5.09
CA LEU A 157 1.21 0.88 5.52
C LEU A 157 1.99 1.65 4.43
N TRP A 158 1.39 1.79 3.25
CA TRP A 158 1.95 2.50 2.11
C TRP A 158 0.92 3.46 1.52
N GLU A 159 1.40 4.60 1.06
CA GLU A 159 0.65 5.61 0.34
C GLU A 159 1.16 5.69 -1.09
N ALA A 160 0.24 5.62 -2.06
CA ALA A 160 0.56 5.95 -3.45
C ALA A 160 0.57 7.48 -3.61
N LYS A 161 1.66 8.03 -4.16
CA LYS A 161 1.80 9.47 -4.53
C LYS A 161 1.84 9.70 -6.05
N GLY A 162 1.09 10.69 -6.54
CA GLY A 162 0.80 10.91 -7.97
C GLY A 162 -0.60 11.46 -8.24
N ASP A 163 -0.95 11.63 -9.52
CA ASP A 163 -2.30 12.02 -9.96
C ASP A 163 -3.07 10.77 -10.40
N PHE A 164 -4.21 10.51 -9.76
CA PHE A 164 -4.76 9.15 -9.66
C PHE A 164 -6.23 9.01 -10.01
N GLY A 165 -6.92 10.13 -10.22
CA GLY A 165 -8.38 10.14 -10.25
C GLY A 165 -9.00 9.46 -9.01
N ILE A 166 -10.28 9.16 -9.10
CA ILE A 166 -11.06 8.66 -7.96
C ILE A 166 -10.62 7.28 -7.41
N GLU A 167 -9.94 6.47 -8.22
CA GLU A 167 -9.59 5.09 -7.85
C GLU A 167 -8.23 4.91 -7.18
N ASN A 168 -7.48 6.00 -6.96
CA ASN A 168 -6.23 5.99 -6.21
C ASN A 168 -5.23 4.93 -6.68
N GLY A 169 -5.02 4.83 -7.99
CA GLY A 169 -3.98 3.99 -8.59
C GLY A 169 -4.40 2.59 -9.06
N VAL A 170 -5.69 2.27 -9.12
CA VAL A 170 -6.15 1.09 -9.87
C VAL A 170 -6.08 1.38 -11.37
N GLY A 171 -5.10 0.78 -12.05
CA GLY A 171 -4.86 0.94 -13.48
C GLY A 171 -3.39 1.20 -13.84
N GLN A 172 -3.12 1.57 -15.10
CA GLN A 172 -1.78 1.79 -15.66
C GLN A 172 -1.13 3.14 -15.28
N SER A 173 -1.55 3.76 -14.18
CA SER A 173 -1.02 5.06 -13.76
C SER A 173 0.37 4.91 -13.11
N LYS A 174 1.29 5.81 -13.43
CA LYS A 174 2.63 5.84 -12.81
C LYS A 174 2.51 6.26 -11.35
N VAL A 175 2.55 5.29 -10.45
CA VAL A 175 2.49 5.54 -8.99
C VAL A 175 3.88 5.44 -8.36
N GLN A 176 4.15 6.25 -7.33
CA GLN A 176 5.26 6.02 -6.41
C GLN A 176 4.68 5.60 -5.06
N LEU A 177 5.12 4.45 -4.53
CA LEU A 177 4.63 3.91 -3.26
C LEU A 177 5.59 4.30 -2.14
N CYS A 178 5.10 5.02 -1.14
CA CYS A 178 5.89 5.45 0.00
C CYS A 178 5.32 4.89 1.30
N ARG A 179 6.18 4.43 2.21
CA ARG A 179 5.76 3.93 3.52
C ARG A 179 5.10 5.06 4.30
N VAL A 180 4.07 4.79 5.08
CA VAL A 180 3.41 5.83 5.88
C VAL A 180 4.17 6.05 7.19
N GLU A 181 4.39 7.31 7.57
CA GLU A 181 5.14 7.72 8.79
C GLU A 181 4.36 7.39 10.09
N LYS A 182 3.02 7.43 10.04
CA LYS A 182 2.08 7.08 11.12
C LYS A 182 0.85 6.40 10.51
N ILE A 183 0.48 5.22 10.99
CA ILE A 183 -0.78 4.57 10.59
C ILE A 183 -1.93 5.50 11.02
N PRO A 184 -2.77 6.01 10.09
CA PRO A 184 -3.89 6.87 10.46
C PRO A 184 -4.80 6.18 11.49
N HIS A 185 -5.21 6.91 12.54
CA HIS A 185 -6.05 6.37 13.63
C HIS A 185 -7.33 5.67 13.17
N ARG A 186 -7.84 5.99 11.96
CA ARG A 186 -8.99 5.31 11.34
C ARG A 186 -8.77 3.82 11.03
N TYR A 187 -7.55 3.30 11.21
CA TYR A 187 -7.17 1.92 10.92
C TYR A 187 -6.64 1.16 12.14
N LEU A 188 -6.67 1.78 13.33
CA LEU A 188 -6.34 1.13 14.60
C LEU A 188 -7.67 0.77 15.29
N ALA A 189 -8.15 -0.45 15.04
CA ALA A 189 -9.26 -1.08 15.76
C ALA A 189 -8.87 -2.49 16.21
#